data_AF-A0AA37L694-F1
#
_entry.id   AF-A0AA37L694-F1
#
_cell.length_a   1.000
_cell.length_b   1.000
_cell.length_c   1.000
_cell.angle_alpha   90.00
_cell.angle_beta   90.00
_cell.angle_gamma   90.00
#
_symmetry.space_group_name_H-M   'P 1'
#
loop_
_entity.id
_entity.type
_entity.pdbx_description
1 polymer ?
#
loop_
_entity_poly.entity_id
_entity_poly.type
_entity_poly.pdbx_seq_one_letter_code
_entity_poly.pdbx_strand_id
1 'polypeptide(L)'
;MLAFNFSRTVAAAPVPAALEYATTGVNGTFHLDDLARKPLDHNGSLNKGDLAQGDNLRLEDARRANPAFELDAARVAATFGQTSGVLTAFGGSVQDGKARKNWINASFGEDRLPWALGWKTSENMLEAADLGPMAKALREYAPEGV
;
A
#
# COMPACT_ATOMS: atom_id res chain seq x y z
N MET A 1 -9.62 -9.05 10.24
CA MET A 1 -9.83 -7.57 10.18
C MET A 1 -9.49 -6.87 11.50
N LEU A 2 -9.36 -7.60 12.62
CA LEU A 2 -9.15 -7.06 13.98
C LEU A 2 -7.82 -6.34 14.24
N ALA A 3 -6.74 -6.67 13.53
CA ALA A 3 -5.40 -6.16 13.88
C ALA A 3 -5.21 -4.67 13.58
N PHE A 4 -5.76 -4.18 12.47
CA PHE A 4 -5.68 -2.77 12.04
C PHE A 4 -7.00 -2.01 12.18
N ASN A 5 -8.08 -2.72 12.53
CA ASN A 5 -9.44 -2.20 12.60
C ASN A 5 -9.97 -1.60 11.28
N PHE A 6 -9.53 -2.10 10.12
CA PHE A 6 -10.14 -1.74 8.83
C PHE A 6 -11.56 -2.30 8.71
N SER A 7 -12.46 -1.52 8.13
CA SER A 7 -13.79 -2.00 7.79
C SER A 7 -13.73 -3.14 6.77
N ARG A 8 -14.79 -3.95 6.75
CA ARG A 8 -14.88 -5.08 5.80
C ARG A 8 -14.75 -4.60 4.36
N THR A 9 -15.34 -3.46 4.03
CA THR A 9 -15.30 -2.87 2.69
C THR A 9 -13.87 -2.55 2.28
N VAL A 10 -13.11 -1.87 3.15
CA VAL A 10 -11.70 -1.52 2.86
C VAL A 10 -10.85 -2.77 2.71
N ALA A 11 -10.96 -3.71 3.65
CA ALA A 11 -10.14 -4.92 3.63
C ALA A 11 -10.52 -5.91 2.50
N ALA A 12 -11.76 -5.88 2.01
CA ALA A 12 -12.20 -6.74 0.91
C ALA A 12 -11.99 -6.12 -0.49
N ALA A 13 -11.73 -4.82 -0.59
CA ALA A 13 -11.55 -4.13 -1.87
C ALA A 13 -10.57 -4.80 -2.85
N PRO A 14 -9.39 -5.31 -2.43
CA PRO A 14 -8.47 -5.96 -3.36
C PRO A 14 -8.82 -7.42 -3.69
N VAL A 15 -9.76 -8.04 -2.96
CA VAL A 15 -10.04 -9.48 -3.06
C VAL A 15 -10.53 -9.92 -4.44
N PRO A 16 -11.45 -9.22 -5.13
CA PRO A 16 -11.89 -9.63 -6.47
C PRO A 16 -10.74 -9.72 -7.47
N ALA A 17 -9.83 -8.74 -7.45
CA ALA A 17 -8.64 -8.75 -8.31
C ALA A 17 -7.68 -9.89 -7.92
N ALA A 18 -7.47 -10.15 -6.62
CA ALA A 18 -6.64 -11.28 -6.19
C ALA A 18 -7.19 -12.64 -6.65
N LEU A 19 -8.51 -12.81 -6.63
CA LEU A 19 -9.17 -14.06 -7.04
C LEU A 19 -9.10 -14.30 -8.56
N GLU A 20 -9.00 -13.25 -9.37
CA GLU A 20 -8.83 -13.36 -10.83
C GLU A 20 -7.51 -14.07 -11.20
N TYR A 21 -6.46 -13.91 -10.39
CA TYR A 21 -5.13 -14.46 -10.63
C TYR A 21 -4.76 -15.63 -9.71
N ALA A 22 -5.74 -16.17 -8.98
CA ALA A 22 -5.53 -17.23 -8.00
C ALA A 22 -5.02 -18.53 -8.65
N THR A 23 -3.99 -19.13 -8.06
CA THR A 23 -3.43 -20.42 -8.53
C THR A 23 -3.72 -21.61 -7.60
N THR A 24 -4.49 -21.39 -6.53
CA THR A 24 -4.78 -22.42 -5.52
C THR A 24 -5.61 -23.60 -6.05
N GLY A 25 -6.36 -23.41 -7.13
CA GLY A 25 -7.36 -24.37 -7.60
C GLY A 25 -8.60 -24.50 -6.70
N VAL A 26 -8.74 -23.62 -5.68
CA VAL A 26 -9.85 -23.64 -4.72
C VAL A 26 -10.61 -22.32 -4.78
N ASN A 27 -11.91 -22.40 -5.12
CA ASN A 27 -12.78 -21.24 -5.25
C ASN A 27 -12.77 -20.35 -4.00
N GLY A 28 -12.57 -19.05 -4.21
CA GLY A 28 -12.58 -18.05 -3.14
C GLY A 28 -11.28 -17.97 -2.33
N THR A 29 -10.19 -18.57 -2.79
CA THR A 29 -8.87 -18.49 -2.15
C THR A 29 -7.78 -18.13 -3.16
N PHE A 30 -6.67 -17.57 -2.69
CA PHE A 30 -5.48 -17.26 -3.49
C PHE A 30 -4.22 -17.50 -2.64
N HIS A 31 -3.06 -17.76 -3.26
CA HIS A 31 -1.78 -17.75 -2.56
C HIS A 31 -1.30 -16.31 -2.44
N LEU A 32 -0.65 -15.93 -1.33
CA LEU A 32 -0.09 -14.58 -1.21
C LEU A 32 0.93 -14.26 -2.32
N ASP A 33 1.63 -15.28 -2.82
CA ASP A 33 2.56 -15.18 -3.94
C ASP A 33 1.88 -14.83 -5.27
N ASP A 34 0.58 -15.10 -5.42
CA ASP A 34 -0.18 -14.70 -6.62
C ASP A 34 -0.27 -13.16 -6.73
N LEU A 35 -0.21 -12.46 -5.60
CA LEU A 35 -0.27 -10.99 -5.55
C LEU A 35 0.98 -10.31 -6.10
N ALA A 36 2.11 -11.03 -6.19
CA ALA A 36 3.39 -10.48 -6.66
C ALA A 36 3.49 -10.39 -8.19
N ARG A 37 2.42 -10.73 -8.93
CA ARG A 37 2.40 -10.78 -10.39
C ARG A 37 1.70 -9.57 -10.99
N LYS A 38 2.11 -9.17 -12.20
CA LYS A 38 1.33 -8.22 -13.02
C LYS A 38 -0.05 -8.82 -13.33
N PRO A 39 -1.13 -8.02 -13.32
CA PRO A 39 -1.18 -6.58 -13.09
C PRO A 39 -1.36 -6.16 -11.62
N LEU A 40 -1.45 -7.11 -10.67
CA LEU A 40 -1.69 -6.82 -9.25
C LEU A 40 -0.51 -6.06 -8.61
N ASP A 41 0.70 -6.52 -8.86
CA ASP A 41 1.92 -5.79 -8.50
C ASP A 41 2.22 -4.71 -9.56
N HIS A 42 2.51 -3.48 -9.13
CA HIS A 42 2.77 -2.35 -10.03
C HIS A 42 4.17 -1.75 -9.81
N ASN A 43 4.66 -1.04 -10.82
CA ASN A 43 5.95 -0.38 -10.73
C ASN A 43 5.90 0.81 -9.76
N GLY A 44 7.04 1.27 -9.28
CA GLY A 44 7.12 2.40 -8.34
C GLY A 44 6.53 2.11 -6.96
N SER A 45 6.60 0.84 -6.52
CA SER A 45 6.22 0.45 -5.17
C SER A 45 7.12 1.11 -4.11
N LEU A 46 6.60 1.30 -2.90
CA LEU A 46 7.31 2.00 -1.83
C LEU A 46 8.52 1.23 -1.28
N ASN A 47 8.47 -0.11 -1.28
CA ASN A 47 9.46 -0.97 -0.64
C ASN A 47 9.80 -2.24 -1.44
N LYS A 48 9.35 -2.30 -2.69
CA LYS A 48 9.65 -3.39 -3.63
C LYS A 48 10.19 -2.79 -4.92
N GLY A 49 11.15 -3.48 -5.53
CA GLY A 49 11.61 -3.13 -6.85
C GLY A 49 10.62 -3.50 -7.91
N ASP A 50 10.70 -2.78 -9.04
CA ASP A 50 9.95 -3.17 -10.23
C ASP A 50 10.32 -4.61 -10.61
N LEU A 51 9.34 -5.44 -10.98
CA LEU A 51 9.58 -6.85 -11.35
C LEU A 51 10.67 -7.04 -12.43
N ALA A 52 10.85 -6.05 -13.31
CA ALA A 52 11.90 -6.07 -14.34
C ALA A 52 13.31 -5.71 -13.82
N GLN A 53 13.42 -5.08 -12.65
CA GLN A 53 14.67 -4.56 -12.09
C GLN A 53 15.08 -5.28 -10.78
N GLY A 54 14.13 -5.76 -9.98
CA GLY A 54 14.39 -6.39 -8.68
C GLY A 54 14.82 -5.42 -7.55
N ASP A 55 15.13 -4.15 -7.87
CA ASP A 55 15.65 -3.14 -6.93
C ASP A 55 14.61 -2.10 -6.50
N ASN A 56 14.58 -1.78 -5.19
CA ASN A 56 13.71 -0.75 -4.58
C ASN A 56 14.13 0.67 -5.01
N LEU A 57 13.73 1.09 -6.21
CA LEU A 57 14.03 2.41 -6.74
C LEU A 57 12.91 3.41 -6.44
N ARG A 58 13.29 4.68 -6.20
CA ARG A 58 12.30 5.78 -6.19
C ARG A 58 11.65 5.87 -7.56
N LEU A 59 10.44 6.42 -7.63
CA LEU A 59 9.65 6.47 -8.87
C LEU A 59 10.44 6.99 -10.09
N GLU A 60 11.18 8.10 -9.95
CA GLU A 60 11.97 8.66 -11.05
C GLU A 60 13.14 7.75 -11.46
N ASP A 61 13.79 7.12 -10.49
CA ASP A 61 14.88 6.18 -10.72
C ASP A 61 14.35 4.89 -11.37
N ALA A 62 13.19 4.40 -10.92
CA ALA A 62 12.51 3.25 -11.50
C ALA A 62 12.14 3.52 -12.97
N ARG A 63 11.58 4.71 -13.26
CA ARG A 63 11.27 5.14 -14.64
C ARG A 63 12.51 5.20 -15.52
N ARG A 64 13.65 5.64 -14.98
CA ARG A 64 14.92 5.71 -15.72
C ARG A 64 15.56 4.34 -15.93
N ALA A 65 15.51 3.47 -14.92
CA ALA A 65 16.19 2.19 -14.92
C ALA A 65 15.41 1.08 -15.64
N ASN A 66 14.07 1.18 -15.70
CA ASN A 66 13.20 0.15 -16.27
C ASN A 66 12.66 0.56 -17.66
N PRO A 67 13.19 0.03 -18.78
CA PRO A 67 12.64 0.31 -20.11
C PRO A 67 11.20 -0.17 -20.32
N ALA A 68 10.72 -1.11 -19.49
CA ALA A 68 9.34 -1.59 -19.46
C ALA A 68 8.52 -0.93 -18.34
N PHE A 69 8.89 0.29 -17.95
CA PHE A 69 8.19 1.00 -16.88
C PHE A 69 6.74 1.32 -17.29
N GLU A 70 5.77 0.81 -16.54
CA GLU A 70 4.35 1.09 -16.73
C GLU A 70 3.67 1.48 -15.41
N LEU A 71 3.22 2.73 -15.36
CA LEU A 71 2.38 3.24 -14.28
C LEU A 71 1.28 4.12 -14.89
N ASP A 72 0.07 3.59 -14.95
CA ASP A 72 -1.12 4.33 -15.40
C ASP A 72 -1.81 5.05 -14.23
N ALA A 73 -2.78 5.91 -14.54
CA ALA A 73 -3.51 6.69 -13.53
C ALA A 73 -4.21 5.83 -12.46
N ALA A 74 -4.64 4.61 -12.80
CA ALA A 74 -5.27 3.72 -11.85
C ALA A 74 -4.24 3.15 -10.86
N ARG A 75 -3.06 2.75 -11.35
CA ARG A 75 -1.94 2.29 -10.52
C ARG A 75 -1.36 3.40 -9.66
N VAL A 76 -1.28 4.63 -10.18
CA VAL A 76 -0.98 5.83 -9.39
C VAL A 76 -1.95 5.96 -8.22
N ALA A 77 -3.25 5.88 -8.49
CA ALA A 77 -4.28 5.98 -7.45
C ALA A 77 -4.15 4.84 -6.43
N ALA A 78 -3.82 3.63 -6.87
CA ALA A 78 -3.56 2.49 -6.00
C ALA A 78 -2.35 2.71 -5.08
N THR A 79 -1.23 3.22 -5.60
CA THR A 79 -0.04 3.56 -4.78
C THR A 79 -0.38 4.55 -3.67
N PHE A 80 -1.09 5.63 -3.99
CA PHE A 80 -1.52 6.60 -2.99
C PHE A 80 -2.52 6.03 -1.99
N GLY A 81 -3.43 5.15 -2.44
CA GLY A 81 -4.36 4.43 -1.57
C GLY A 81 -3.65 3.51 -0.58
N GLN A 82 -2.68 2.72 -1.03
CA GLN A 82 -1.87 1.84 -0.19
C GLN A 82 -1.04 2.65 0.82
N THR A 83 -0.39 3.71 0.35
CA THR A 83 0.40 4.62 1.21
C THR A 83 -0.49 5.25 2.29
N SER A 84 -1.68 5.72 1.91
CA SER A 84 -2.67 6.28 2.83
C SER A 84 -3.12 5.25 3.86
N GLY A 85 -3.48 4.04 3.43
CA GLY A 85 -3.88 2.94 4.33
C GLY A 85 -2.84 2.65 5.39
N VAL A 86 -1.58 2.54 4.99
CA VAL A 86 -0.43 2.35 5.88
C VAL A 86 -0.29 3.53 6.86
N LEU A 87 -0.26 4.76 6.35
CA LEU A 87 -0.07 5.94 7.20
C LEU A 87 -1.19 6.02 8.23
N THR A 88 -2.45 5.94 7.82
CA THR A 88 -3.60 5.98 8.73
C THR A 88 -3.53 4.86 9.78
N ALA A 89 -3.21 3.63 9.38
CA ALA A 89 -3.09 2.50 10.31
C ALA A 89 -1.97 2.68 11.34
N PHE A 90 -0.88 3.36 10.99
CA PHE A 90 0.25 3.64 11.88
C PHE A 90 0.24 5.07 12.44
N GLY A 91 -0.94 5.68 12.55
CA GLY A 91 -1.13 6.95 13.26
C GLY A 91 -0.59 8.17 12.51
N GLY A 92 -0.49 8.08 11.20
CA GLY A 92 -0.31 9.20 10.30
C GLY A 92 -1.54 10.09 10.28
N SER A 93 -1.35 11.40 10.31
CA SER A 93 -2.45 12.37 10.37
C SER A 93 -2.29 13.44 9.29
N VAL A 94 -3.38 13.71 8.57
CA VAL A 94 -3.44 14.80 7.58
C VAL A 94 -3.49 16.15 8.29
N GLN A 95 -4.12 16.19 9.47
CA GLN A 95 -4.35 17.42 10.22
C GLN A 95 -3.05 18.05 10.72
N ASP A 96 -2.06 17.22 11.09
CA ASP A 96 -0.76 17.66 11.57
C ASP A 96 0.41 17.27 10.66
N GLY A 97 0.16 16.50 9.59
CA GLY A 97 1.15 16.06 8.61
C GLY A 97 2.22 15.12 9.17
N LYS A 98 1.98 14.48 10.33
CA LYS A 98 2.99 13.68 11.02
C LYS A 98 2.73 12.19 10.88
N ALA A 99 3.80 11.42 10.75
CA ALA A 99 3.82 9.98 10.86
C ALA A 99 4.98 9.52 11.75
N ARG A 100 4.76 8.48 12.55
CA ARG A 100 5.79 7.91 13.43
C ARG A 100 6.73 7.00 12.64
N LYS A 101 7.88 7.55 12.23
CA LYS A 101 8.87 6.84 11.39
C LYS A 101 9.30 5.47 11.96
N ASN A 102 9.47 5.35 13.28
CA ASN A 102 9.86 4.07 13.89
C ASN A 102 8.77 3.00 13.79
N TRP A 103 7.49 3.39 13.83
CA TRP A 103 6.37 2.47 13.60
C TRP A 103 6.32 2.01 12.14
N ILE A 104 6.43 2.95 11.20
CA ILE A 104 6.48 2.65 9.76
C ILE A 104 7.66 1.71 9.45
N ASN A 105 8.86 2.02 9.95
CA ASN A 105 10.05 1.20 9.69
C ASN A 105 9.92 -0.22 10.24
N ALA A 106 9.36 -0.40 11.43
CA ALA A 106 9.14 -1.73 11.99
C ALA A 106 8.14 -2.54 11.13
N SER A 107 7.11 -1.89 10.58
CA SER A 107 6.10 -2.54 9.75
C SER A 107 6.63 -2.95 8.37
N PHE A 108 7.42 -2.11 7.70
CA PHE A 108 7.99 -2.42 6.38
C PHE A 108 9.28 -3.24 6.43
N GLY A 109 10.07 -3.12 7.49
CA GLY A 109 11.38 -3.76 7.59
C GLY A 109 11.33 -5.15 8.20
N GLU A 110 10.35 -5.42 9.06
CA GLU A 110 10.24 -6.68 9.80
C GLU A 110 8.89 -7.38 9.61
N ASP A 111 8.01 -6.84 8.76
CA ASP A 111 6.64 -7.32 8.53
C ASP A 111 5.86 -7.58 9.84
N ARG A 112 6.08 -6.73 10.85
CA ARG A 112 5.51 -6.88 12.20
C ARG A 112 4.75 -5.64 12.65
N LEU A 113 3.76 -5.87 13.49
CA LEU A 113 3.08 -4.77 14.18
C LEU A 113 3.99 -4.18 15.28
N PRO A 114 4.12 -2.84 15.40
CA PRO A 114 5.07 -2.18 16.29
C PRO A 114 4.61 -2.08 17.76
N TRP A 115 4.09 -3.17 18.34
CA TRP A 115 3.50 -3.19 19.69
C TRP A 115 4.53 -2.83 20.75
N ALA A 116 5.76 -3.34 20.61
CA ALA A 116 6.88 -3.04 21.49
C ALA A 116 7.29 -1.55 21.46
N LEU A 117 6.91 -0.81 20.40
CA LEU A 117 7.13 0.63 20.26
C LEU A 117 5.93 1.45 20.74
N GLY A 118 4.95 0.82 21.39
CA GLY A 118 3.75 1.44 21.93
C GLY A 118 2.65 1.69 20.91
N TRP A 119 2.73 1.13 19.70
CA TRP A 119 1.60 1.17 18.77
C TRP A 119 0.44 0.34 19.29
N LYS A 120 -0.77 0.82 19.06
CA LYS A 120 -2.02 0.12 19.32
C LYS A 120 -2.87 0.20 18.07
N THR A 121 -3.70 -0.80 17.85
CA THR A 121 -4.73 -0.75 16.81
C THR A 121 -5.58 0.51 16.98
N SER A 122 -6.08 1.06 15.87
CA SER A 122 -7.04 2.16 15.90
C SER A 122 -8.26 1.78 16.75
N GLU A 123 -8.67 2.65 17.67
CA GLU A 123 -9.87 2.47 18.47
C GLU A 123 -11.15 2.58 17.62
N ASN A 124 -11.10 3.45 16.61
CA ASN A 124 -12.16 3.62 15.63
C ASN A 124 -11.92 2.73 14.42
N MET A 125 -13.00 2.17 13.88
CA MET A 125 -12.95 1.42 12.63
C MET A 125 -12.53 2.36 11.49
N LEU A 126 -11.50 1.96 10.74
CA LEU A 126 -10.97 2.70 9.60
C LEU A 126 -11.78 2.38 8.35
N GLU A 127 -12.51 3.38 7.87
CA GLU A 127 -13.34 3.33 6.67
C GLU A 127 -12.61 3.93 5.47
N ALA A 128 -13.14 3.71 4.26
CA ALA A 128 -12.57 4.30 3.03
C ALA A 128 -12.51 5.83 3.11
N ALA A 129 -13.46 6.45 3.81
CA ALA A 129 -13.50 7.89 4.05
C ALA A 129 -12.33 8.40 4.89
N ASP A 130 -11.74 7.58 5.76
CA ASP A 130 -10.59 7.95 6.59
C ASP A 130 -9.26 7.93 5.80
N LEU A 131 -9.25 7.22 4.67
CA LEU A 131 -8.07 7.10 3.79
C LEU A 131 -8.07 8.15 2.67
N GLY A 132 -9.24 8.56 2.20
CA GLY A 132 -9.42 9.49 1.08
C GLY A 132 -8.67 10.82 1.26
N PRO A 133 -8.79 11.53 2.40
CA PRO A 133 -8.09 12.79 2.64
C PRO A 133 -6.57 12.67 2.56
N MET A 134 -6.00 11.61 3.16
CA MET A 134 -4.55 11.38 3.13
C MET A 134 -4.08 11.01 1.71
N ALA A 135 -4.83 10.17 0.99
CA ALA A 135 -4.51 9.83 -0.40
C ALA A 135 -4.56 11.07 -1.32
N LYS A 136 -5.53 11.97 -1.11
CA LYS A 136 -5.63 13.25 -1.82
C LYS A 136 -4.45 14.16 -1.50
N ALA A 137 -4.12 14.34 -0.21
CA ALA A 137 -3.01 15.16 0.22
C ALA A 137 -1.67 14.67 -0.37
N LEU A 138 -1.40 13.37 -0.31
CA LEU A 138 -0.18 12.80 -0.89
C LEU A 138 -0.08 13.05 -2.40
N ARG A 139 -1.20 12.99 -3.13
CA ARG A 139 -1.24 13.28 -4.57
C ARG A 139 -0.98 14.75 -4.88
N GLU A 140 -1.51 15.66 -4.07
CA GLU A 140 -1.30 17.11 -4.24
C GLU A 140 0.14 17.55 -3.95
N TYR A 141 0.83 16.85 -3.04
CA TYR A 141 2.22 17.13 -2.68
C TYR A 141 3.25 16.36 -3.53
N ALA A 142 2.82 15.38 -4.33
CA ALA A 142 3.72 14.67 -5.23
C ALA A 142 4.22 15.62 -6.33
N PRO A 143 5.54 15.87 -6.44
CA PRO A 143 6.07 16.74 -7.47
C PRO A 143 5.76 16.15 -8.85
N GLU A 144 5.29 17.02 -9.75
CA GLU A 144 5.01 16.76 -11.16
C GLU A 144 4.05 15.60 -11.46
N GLY A 145 2.83 15.68 -10.91
CA GLY A 145 1.63 15.07 -11.50
C GLY A 145 1.85 13.67 -12.05
N VAL A 146 1.91 12.70 -11.14
CA VAL A 146 2.11 11.27 -11.45
C VAL A 146 1.27 10.80 -12.63
#